data_AF-A0A315TXL2-F1
#
_entry.id   AF-A0A315TXL2-F1
#
_cell.length_a   1.000
_cell.length_b   1.000
_cell.length_c   1.000
_cell.angle_alpha   90.00
_cell.angle_beta   90.00
_cell.angle_gamma   90.00
#
_symmetry.space_group_name_H-M   'P 1'
#
loop_
_entity.id
_entity.type
_entity.pdbx_description
1 polymer ?
#
loop_
_entity_poly.entity_id
_entity_poly.type
_entity_poly.pdbx_seq_one_letter_code
_entity_poly.pdbx_strand_id
1 'polypeptide(L)'
;MITLQRRQLVGHDILLARHGNHISTMRVDRGAGRVVAFLDDGSMDSAPNLIAPGLRMPDTVRSVLREDWKFLAGASACSLGLAGLMFAAASALAGISGDPALAQVLTAYSGN
;
A
#
# COMPACT_ATOMS: atom_id res chain seq x y z
N MET A 1 -19.45 -24.51 8.47
CA MET A 1 -18.37 -23.54 8.17
C MET A 1 -18.10 -23.60 6.67
N ILE A 2 -18.79 -22.77 5.87
CA ILE A 2 -18.64 -22.76 4.41
C ILE A 2 -17.46 -21.86 4.11
N THR A 3 -16.28 -22.45 3.91
CA THR A 3 -15.17 -21.75 3.28
C THR A 3 -15.55 -21.50 1.84
N LEU A 4 -16.02 -20.29 1.50
CA LEU A 4 -16.16 -19.87 0.11
C LEU A 4 -14.77 -19.87 -0.51
N GLN A 5 -14.47 -20.98 -1.18
CA GLN A 5 -13.18 -21.35 -1.71
C GLN A 5 -12.89 -20.49 -2.95
N ARG A 6 -11.70 -19.87 -2.97
CA ARG A 6 -11.00 -19.33 -4.15
C ARG A 6 -11.92 -18.65 -5.18
N ARG A 7 -12.09 -17.33 -5.06
CA ARG A 7 -12.61 -16.40 -6.08
C ARG A 7 -12.56 -17.04 -7.48
N GLN A 8 -13.69 -17.56 -7.94
CA GLN A 8 -13.79 -18.26 -9.21
C GLN A 8 -13.43 -17.24 -10.30
N LEU A 9 -12.28 -17.43 -10.92
CA LEU A 9 -11.75 -16.50 -11.90
C LEU A 9 -12.39 -16.85 -13.24
N VAL A 10 -13.05 -15.89 -13.88
CA VAL A 10 -13.76 -16.10 -15.15
C VAL A 10 -12.84 -16.73 -16.21
N GLY A 11 -11.56 -16.37 -16.23
CA GLY A 11 -10.58 -16.94 -17.15
C GLY A 11 -10.35 -18.43 -16.95
N HIS A 12 -10.58 -18.97 -15.75
CA HIS A 12 -10.50 -20.41 -15.51
C HIS A 12 -11.63 -21.15 -16.23
N ASP A 13 -12.87 -20.68 -16.04
CA ASP A 13 -14.05 -21.29 -16.66
C ASP A 13 -13.99 -21.15 -18.20
N ILE A 14 -13.49 -20.02 -18.71
CA ILE A 14 -13.24 -19.82 -20.14
C ILE A 14 -12.25 -20.86 -20.68
N LEU A 15 -11.12 -21.07 -19.99
CA LEU A 15 -10.09 -22.00 -20.45
C LEU A 15 -10.55 -23.46 -20.33
N LEU A 16 -11.31 -23.79 -19.29
CA LEU A 16 -11.95 -25.08 -19.16
C LEU A 16 -12.97 -25.32 -20.28
N ALA A 17 -13.74 -24.30 -20.66
CA ALA A 17 -14.68 -24.42 -21.78
C ALA A 17 -13.98 -24.57 -23.14
N ARG A 18 -12.80 -23.96 -23.32
CA ARG A 18 -12.03 -24.09 -24.58
C ARG A 18 -11.29 -25.41 -24.71
N HIS A 19 -10.62 -25.85 -23.64
CA HIS A 19 -9.64 -26.94 -23.72
C HIS A 19 -10.00 -28.15 -22.85
N GLY A 20 -10.84 -27.99 -21.84
CA GLY A 20 -11.31 -29.07 -20.97
C GLY A 20 -10.16 -29.90 -20.40
N ASN A 21 -10.12 -31.19 -20.78
CA ASN A 21 -9.11 -32.14 -20.31
C ASN A 21 -7.74 -31.99 -20.96
N HIS A 22 -7.56 -31.14 -21.98
CA HIS A 22 -6.27 -30.93 -22.64
C HIS A 22 -5.33 -30.00 -21.85
N ILE A 23 -5.71 -29.61 -20.64
CA ILE A 23 -4.99 -28.65 -19.80
C ILE A 23 -4.12 -29.42 -18.81
N SER A 24 -2.81 -29.27 -18.94
CA SER A 24 -1.84 -29.84 -18.02
C SER A 24 -1.73 -29.03 -16.73
N THR A 25 -1.70 -27.70 -16.84
CA THR A 25 -1.65 -26.79 -15.68
C THR A 25 -2.19 -25.41 -16.00
N MET A 26 -2.71 -24.73 -14.98
CA MET A 26 -3.15 -23.33 -15.08
C MET A 26 -2.47 -22.46 -14.05
N ARG A 27 -2.10 -21.25 -14.46
CA ARG A 27 -1.50 -20.24 -13.61
C ARG A 27 -2.25 -18.92 -13.71
N VAL A 28 -2.46 -18.28 -12.56
CA VAL A 28 -3.05 -16.93 -12.49
C VAL A 28 -1.95 -15.89 -12.64
N ASP A 29 -2.04 -15.08 -13.69
CA ASP A 29 -1.22 -13.88 -13.88
C ASP A 29 -1.99 -12.67 -13.32
N ARG A 30 -1.69 -12.33 -12.06
CA ARG A 30 -2.31 -11.18 -11.37
C ARG A 30 -1.82 -9.83 -11.90
N GLY A 31 -0.65 -9.79 -12.54
CA GLY A 31 -0.12 -8.56 -13.12
C GLY A 31 -0.90 -8.14 -14.36
N ALA A 32 -1.25 -9.11 -15.20
CA ALA A 32 -2.04 -8.89 -16.41
C ALA A 32 -3.54 -9.22 -16.25
N GLY A 33 -3.99 -9.62 -15.06
CA GLY A 33 -5.41 -9.90 -14.79
C GLY A 33 -5.99 -11.07 -15.58
N ARG A 34 -5.19 -12.10 -15.88
CA ARG A 34 -5.56 -13.24 -16.73
C ARG A 34 -5.20 -14.58 -16.12
N VAL A 35 -5.82 -15.65 -16.59
CA VAL A 35 -5.35 -17.03 -16.38
C VAL A 35 -4.66 -17.48 -17.65
N VAL A 36 -3.59 -18.25 -17.47
CA VAL A 36 -2.85 -18.86 -18.55
C VAL A 36 -2.86 -20.37 -18.33
N ALA A 37 -3.29 -21.11 -19.35
CA ALA A 37 -3.28 -22.57 -19.39
C ALA A 37 -2.10 -23.05 -20.23
N PHE A 38 -1.43 -24.08 -19.73
CA PHE A 38 -0.49 -24.89 -20.49
C PHE A 38 -1.22 -26.15 -20.91
N LEU A 39 -1.07 -26.51 -22.17
CA LEU A 39 -1.77 -27.64 -22.78
C LEU A 39 -0.85 -28.84 -22.88
N ASP A 40 -1.43 -30.02 -23.06
CA ASP A 40 -0.68 -31.29 -23.14
C ASP A 40 0.21 -31.37 -24.38
N ASP A 41 -0.10 -30.58 -25.42
CA ASP A 41 0.70 -30.45 -26.64
C ASP A 41 1.89 -29.48 -26.49
N GLY A 42 2.08 -28.89 -25.31
CA GLY A 42 3.12 -27.91 -25.01
C GLY A 42 2.78 -26.48 -25.42
N SER A 43 1.60 -26.24 -26.01
CA SER A 43 1.14 -24.89 -26.34
C SER A 43 0.55 -24.18 -25.12
N MET A 44 0.32 -22.87 -25.27
CA MET A 44 -0.16 -22.00 -24.19
C MET A 44 -1.34 -21.16 -24.68
N ASP A 45 -2.43 -21.13 -23.92
CA ASP A 45 -3.57 -20.23 -24.14
C ASP A 45 -3.85 -19.36 -22.91
N SER A 46 -4.48 -18.21 -23.09
CA SER A 46 -4.82 -17.30 -22.00
C SER A 46 -6.23 -16.74 -22.12
N ALA A 47 -6.83 -16.47 -20.96
CA ALA A 47 -8.15 -15.87 -20.85
C ALA A 47 -8.20 -14.77 -19.78
N PRO A 48 -8.90 -13.65 -20.05
CA PRO A 48 -9.03 -12.56 -19.08
C PRO A 48 -9.90 -12.98 -17.89
N ASN A 49 -9.55 -12.51 -16.70
CA ASN A 49 -10.36 -12.70 -15.49
C ASN A 49 -11.39 -11.59 -15.26
N LEU A 50 -11.39 -10.58 -16.12
CA LEU A 50 -12.33 -9.47 -16.12
C LEU A 50 -13.29 -9.64 -17.29
N ILE A 51 -14.59 -9.57 -17.02
CA ILE A 51 -15.66 -9.66 -18.04
C ILE A 51 -15.59 -8.46 -19.00
N ALA A 52 -15.07 -7.33 -18.54
CA ALA A 52 -14.76 -6.16 -19.35
C ALA A 52 -13.50 -5.47 -18.82
N PRO A 53 -12.54 -5.08 -19.68
CA PRO A 53 -11.30 -4.41 -19.28
C PRO A 53 -11.50 -3.02 -18.64
N GLY A 54 -12.72 -2.46 -18.72
CA GLY A 54 -13.11 -1.20 -18.07
C GLY A 54 -13.90 -1.35 -16.77
N LEU A 55 -14.15 -2.57 -16.29
CA LEU A 55 -14.83 -2.77 -15.00
C LEU A 55 -13.89 -2.36 -13.86
N ARG A 56 -14.18 -1.21 -13.24
CA ARG A 56 -13.53 -0.79 -11.99
C ARG A 56 -13.78 -1.87 -10.93
N MET A 57 -12.74 -2.60 -10.56
CA MET A 57 -12.77 -3.44 -9.38
C MET A 57 -12.90 -2.53 -8.15
N PRO A 58 -13.63 -2.95 -7.10
CA PRO A 58 -13.68 -2.20 -5.85
C PRO A 58 -12.27 -1.90 -5.37
N ASP A 59 -12.00 -0.64 -5.09
CA ASP A 59 -10.69 -0.20 -4.63
C ASP A 59 -10.33 -0.95 -3.34
N THR A 60 -9.26 -1.74 -3.42
CA THR A 60 -8.73 -2.41 -2.24
C THR A 60 -7.77 -1.46 -1.54
N VAL A 61 -7.61 -1.61 -0.23
CA VAL A 61 -6.64 -0.80 0.54
C VAL A 61 -5.25 -0.81 -0.12
N ARG A 62 -4.88 -1.93 -0.76
CA ARG A 62 -3.62 -2.10 -1.50
C ARG A 62 -3.57 -1.35 -2.85
N SER A 63 -4.69 -1.21 -3.57
CA SER A 63 -4.71 -0.42 -4.82
C SER A 63 -4.58 1.06 -4.50
N VAL A 64 -5.34 1.54 -3.51
CA VAL A 64 -5.28 2.94 -3.04
C VAL A 64 -3.88 3.29 -2.57
N LEU A 65 -3.26 2.46 -1.71
CA LEU A 65 -1.89 2.69 -1.25
C LEU A 65 -0.84 2.72 -2.37
N ARG A 66 -1.06 1.95 -3.45
CA ARG A 66 -0.13 1.89 -4.59
C ARG A 66 -0.30 3.08 -5.53
N GLU A 67 -1.54 3.43 -5.84
CA GLU A 67 -1.87 4.53 -6.73
C GLU A 67 -1.52 5.87 -6.09
N ASP A 68 -1.81 6.03 -4.80
CA ASP A 68 -1.61 7.29 -4.07
C ASP A 68 -0.36 7.32 -3.18
N TRP A 69 0.59 6.39 -3.37
CA TRP A 69 1.82 6.32 -2.55
C TRP A 69 2.57 7.66 -2.50
N LYS A 70 2.64 8.38 -3.63
CA LYS A 70 3.34 9.67 -3.71
C LYS A 70 2.66 10.74 -2.85
N PHE A 71 1.32 10.76 -2.88
CA PHE A 71 0.53 11.67 -2.06
C PHE A 71 0.68 11.33 -0.58
N LEU A 72 0.52 10.06 -0.22
CA LEU A 72 0.69 9.58 1.16
C LEU A 72 2.10 9.86 1.69
N ALA A 73 3.13 9.61 0.89
CA ALA A 73 4.52 9.89 1.24
C ALA A 73 4.75 11.40 1.44
N GLY A 74 4.24 12.24 0.54
CA GLY A 74 4.34 13.70 0.66
C GLY A 74 3.62 14.24 1.89
N ALA A 75 2.36 13.83 2.12
CA ALA A 75 1.58 14.24 3.28
C ALA A 75 2.23 13.80 4.61
N SER A 76 2.76 12.57 4.64
CA SER A 76 3.49 12.05 5.81
C SER A 76 4.78 12.83 6.05
N ALA A 77 5.54 13.14 4.99
CA ALA A 77 6.79 13.90 5.09
C ALA A 77 6.54 15.33 5.59
N CYS A 78 5.50 16.02 5.09
CA CYS A 78 5.13 17.35 5.59
C CYS A 78 4.74 17.31 7.08
N SER A 79 3.95 16.30 7.47
CA SER A 79 3.50 16.14 8.85
C SER A 79 4.69 15.90 9.80
N LEU A 80 5.60 15.00 9.42
CA LEU A 80 6.81 14.72 10.20
C LEU A 80 7.79 15.90 10.20
N GLY A 81 7.91 16.63 9.09
CA GLY A 81 8.74 17.83 9.01
C GLY A 81 8.26 18.92 9.96
N LEU A 82 6.95 19.19 9.98
CA LEU A 82 6.36 20.17 10.90
C LEU A 82 6.49 19.73 12.36
N ALA A 83 6.17 18.46 12.66
CA ALA A 83 6.33 17.91 13.99
C ALA A 83 7.78 17.98 14.47
N GLY A 84 8.74 17.63 13.60
CA GLY A 84 10.18 17.70 13.90
C GLY A 84 10.65 19.13 14.15
N LEU A 85 10.18 20.10 13.37
CA LEU A 85 10.47 21.53 13.58
C LEU A 85 9.94 22.02 14.93
N MET A 86 8.69 21.70 15.26
CA MET A 86 8.11 22.08 16.55
C MET A 86 8.84 21.43 17.72
N PHE A 87 9.22 20.16 17.59
CA PHE A 87 9.98 19.46 18.62
C PHE A 87 11.38 20.06 18.82
N ALA A 88 12.07 20.42 17.73
CA ALA A 88 13.37 21.08 17.78
C ALA A 88 13.28 22.49 18.40
N ALA A 89 12.24 23.25 18.07
CA ALA A 89 12.01 24.56 18.66
C ALA A 89 11.74 24.47 20.17
N ALA A 90 10.92 23.50 20.59
CA ALA A 90 10.62 23.25 22.00
C ALA A 90 11.87 22.82 22.78
N SER A 91 12.70 21.93 22.22
CA SER A 91 13.93 21.48 22.88
C SER A 91 14.97 22.59 22.98
N ALA A 92 15.12 23.41 21.94
CA ALA A 92 16.01 24.57 21.96
C ALA A 92 15.58 25.60 23.02
N LEU A 93 14.28 25.90 23.09
CA LEU A 93 13.74 26.84 24.08
C LEU A 93 13.87 26.30 25.50
N ALA A 94 13.59 25.01 25.71
CA ALA A 94 13.80 24.35 26.99
C ALA A 94 15.27 24.44 27.44
N GLY A 95 16.21 24.23 26.53
CA GLY A 95 17.65 24.36 26.79
C GLY A 95 18.07 25.76 27.23
N ILE A 96 17.52 26.80 26.62
CA ILE A 96 17.80 28.21 27.01
C ILE A 96 17.13 28.54 28.35
N SER A 97 15.90 28.09 28.58
CA SER A 97 15.17 28.33 29.84
C SER A 97 15.76 27.59 31.04
N GLY A 98 16.49 26.50 30.79
CA GLY A 98 17.17 25.71 31.82
C GLY A 98 18.56 26.22 32.21
N ASP A 99 19.01 27.37 31.66
CA ASP A 99 20.33 27.90 31.97
C ASP A 99 20.42 28.35 33.45
N PRO A 100 21.26 27.71 34.27
CA PRO A 100 21.40 28.06 35.68
C PRO A 100 21.94 29.47 35.89
N ALA A 101 22.69 30.04 34.94
CA ALA A 101 23.18 31.41 35.02
C ALA A 101 22.04 32.43 34.87
N LEU A 102 21.10 32.20 33.94
CA LEU A 102 19.90 33.02 33.81
C LEU A 102 18.97 32.87 35.04
N ALA A 103 18.85 31.66 35.58
CA ALA A 103 18.09 31.43 36.81
C ALA A 103 18.67 32.19 38.00
N GLN A 104 20.00 32.23 38.14
CA GLN A 104 20.73 32.98 39.16
C GLN A 104 20.58 34.50 39.00
N VAL A 105 20.62 35.01 37.76
CA VAL A 105 20.40 36.44 37.49
C VAL A 105 18.96 36.84 37.82
N LEU A 106 17.97 36.01 37.51
CA LEU A 106 16.57 36.28 37.85
C LEU A 106 16.31 36.29 39.36
N THR A 107 16.90 35.33 40.09
CA THR A 107 16.80 35.30 41.56
C THR A 107 17.55 36.45 42.20
N ALA A 108 18.70 36.87 41.64
CA ALA A 108 19.43 38.05 42.09
C ALA A 108 18.65 39.36 41.87
N TYR A 109 17.86 39.47 40.79
CA TYR A 109 17.02 40.65 40.52
C TYR A 109 15.74 40.70 41.36
N SER A 110 15.18 39.55 41.73
CA SER A 110 13.95 39.46 42.54
C SER A 110 14.17 39.68 44.05
N GLY A 111 15.43 39.77 44.50
CA GLY A 111 15.81 39.92 45.90
C GLY A 111 16.07 41.35 46.36
N ASN A 112 15.73 42.36 45.55
CA ASN A 112 15.86 43.79 45.86
C ASN A 112 14.48 44.47 45.69
#